data_AF-B0SKC6-F1
#
_entry.id   AF-B0SKC6-F1
#
_cell.length_a   1.000
_cell.length_b   1.000
_cell.length_c   1.000
_cell.angle_alpha   90.00
_cell.angle_beta   90.00
_cell.angle_gamma   90.00
#
_symmetry.space_group_name_H-M   'P 1'
#
loop_
_entity.id
_entity.type
_entity.pdbx_description
1 polymer ?
#
loop_
_entity_poly.entity_id
_entity_poly.type
_entity_poly.pdbx_seq_one_letter_code
_entity_poly.pdbx_strand_id
1 'polypeptide(L)'
;MFSSQMEAKVFNFGFYHLSLNPWTNSTPLDQFLTPWFLWVSRLVNRPEDVVLILDCITIFSGVFLVMYFSHRVHWSFALGLSFLLSSSPLFLIFQTWLGFSDPITFLLISLYLILLYSELKTKLKVFLLSLVLFLGQTNHFFQVLAIVSVLNVSFLIYHKEKIKELIFVMMLAFFMYVLFLIFILNHTAIVWNQTRVSVFSQMWGKEFIRMNTSEPFLGTLGLFHGLWPVVLFLLIRMPISILAFVFCYLISMLTYDTGRVFAILTTPIFILFSIENWRKATISEQRVWYFLTILSPLICSFYPLFYKWDGKIIFLR
;
A
#
# COMPACT_ATOMS: atom_id res chain seq x y z
N MET A 1 -2.78 -36.99 -22.49
CA MET A 1 -3.10 -36.68 -21.08
C MET A 1 -1.81 -36.25 -20.39
N PHE A 2 -1.63 -34.96 -20.13
CA PHE A 2 -0.55 -34.49 -19.28
C PHE A 2 -1.10 -34.43 -17.85
N SER A 3 -0.69 -35.38 -17.01
CA SER A 3 -0.87 -35.29 -15.56
C SER A 3 0.39 -34.68 -14.97
N SER A 4 0.31 -33.43 -14.51
CA SER A 4 1.28 -32.93 -13.53
C SER A 4 0.59 -32.89 -12.18
N GLN A 5 0.92 -33.84 -11.31
CA GLN A 5 0.86 -33.64 -9.87
C GLN A 5 1.93 -32.61 -9.50
N MET A 6 1.67 -31.34 -9.80
CA MET A 6 2.15 -30.27 -8.94
C MET A 6 0.96 -29.90 -8.08
N GLU A 7 0.99 -30.29 -6.82
CA GLU A 7 0.33 -29.52 -5.77
C GLU A 7 0.96 -28.13 -5.78
N ALA A 8 0.55 -27.32 -6.75
CA ALA A 8 0.68 -25.90 -6.59
C ALA A 8 -0.21 -25.60 -5.39
N LYS A 9 0.42 -25.27 -4.25
CA LYS A 9 -0.22 -24.57 -3.14
C LYS A 9 -0.63 -23.18 -3.63
N VAL A 10 -1.48 -23.16 -4.65
CA VAL A 10 -2.22 -22.01 -5.10
C VAL A 10 -3.31 -21.88 -4.06
N PHE A 11 -2.98 -21.15 -3.00
CA PHE A 11 -3.97 -20.59 -2.12
C PHE A 11 -4.96 -19.86 -3.02
N ASN A 12 -6.18 -20.40 -3.03
CA ASN A 12 -7.40 -19.89 -3.61
C ASN A 12 -7.22 -18.44 -4.12
N PHE A 13 -6.91 -18.27 -5.40
CA PHE A 13 -6.96 -16.95 -6.03
C PHE A 13 -8.42 -16.55 -6.01
N GLY A 14 -8.81 -15.83 -4.98
CA GLY A 14 -10.11 -15.19 -4.91
C GLY A 14 -10.18 -14.29 -6.13
N PHE A 15 -10.83 -14.77 -7.19
CA PHE A 15 -11.42 -13.89 -8.18
C PHE A 15 -12.43 -13.05 -7.39
N TYR A 16 -11.98 -11.90 -6.89
CA TYR A 16 -12.90 -10.88 -6.44
C TYR A 16 -13.65 -10.47 -7.70
N HIS A 17 -14.92 -10.84 -7.76
CA HIS A 17 -15.80 -10.36 -8.83
C HIS A 17 -15.90 -8.84 -8.68
N LEU A 18 -15.10 -8.12 -9.44
CA LEU A 18 -15.19 -6.67 -9.54
C LEU A 18 -16.51 -6.35 -10.27
N SER A 19 -17.57 -6.11 -9.51
CA SER A 19 -18.80 -5.56 -10.06
C SER A 19 -18.53 -4.11 -10.47
N LEU A 20 -18.56 -3.85 -11.77
CA LEU A 20 -18.48 -2.48 -12.28
C LEU A 20 -19.72 -1.66 -11.95
N ASN A 21 -20.83 -2.26 -11.47
CA ASN A 21 -21.92 -1.46 -10.91
C ASN A 21 -21.74 -1.33 -9.40
N PRO A 22 -21.32 -0.15 -8.88
CA PRO A 22 -21.10 0.04 -7.45
C PRO A 22 -22.42 0.18 -6.67
N TRP A 23 -23.59 0.25 -7.32
CA TRP A 23 -24.87 0.58 -6.68
C TRP A 23 -25.75 -0.64 -6.35
N THR A 24 -25.13 -1.80 -6.14
CA THR A 24 -25.83 -3.07 -5.89
C THR A 24 -25.85 -3.44 -4.42
N ASN A 25 -26.80 -4.28 -4.01
CA ASN A 25 -26.90 -4.76 -2.62
C ASN A 25 -25.66 -5.59 -2.20
N SER A 26 -24.90 -6.11 -3.17
CA SER A 26 -23.67 -6.87 -2.96
C SER A 26 -22.40 -6.03 -2.99
N THR A 27 -22.49 -4.71 -3.16
CA THR A 27 -21.29 -3.85 -3.19
C THR A 27 -20.57 -3.87 -1.84
N PRO A 28 -19.28 -4.22 -1.78
CA PRO A 28 -18.49 -4.11 -0.56
C PRO A 28 -18.25 -2.64 -0.22
N LEU A 29 -18.83 -2.16 0.89
CA LEU A 29 -18.70 -0.76 1.34
C LEU A 29 -17.24 -0.36 1.62
N ASP A 30 -16.39 -1.31 2.00
CA ASP A 30 -14.96 -1.08 2.27
C ASP A 30 -14.13 -0.92 0.98
N GLN A 31 -14.71 -1.11 -0.21
CA GLN A 31 -14.05 -0.99 -1.51
C GLN A 31 -14.85 -0.18 -2.54
N PHE A 32 -15.65 0.79 -2.11
CA PHE A 32 -16.58 1.51 -2.98
C PHE A 32 -15.91 2.34 -4.10
N LEU A 33 -14.82 3.06 -3.78
CA LEU A 33 -14.28 4.10 -4.68
C LEU A 33 -13.73 3.56 -6.00
N THR A 34 -12.96 2.45 -5.98
CA THR A 34 -12.34 1.91 -7.21
C THR A 34 -13.37 1.43 -8.24
N PRO A 35 -14.35 0.57 -7.89
CA PRO A 35 -15.44 0.21 -8.79
C PRO A 35 -16.22 1.41 -9.29
N TRP A 36 -16.52 2.38 -8.41
CA TRP A 36 -17.22 3.60 -8.80
C TRP A 36 -16.42 4.44 -9.80
N PHE A 37 -15.12 4.63 -9.57
CA PHE A 37 -14.23 5.34 -10.48
C PHE A 37 -14.19 4.68 -11.85
N LEU A 38 -13.97 3.36 -11.90
CA LEU A 38 -13.92 2.60 -13.15
C LEU A 38 -15.25 2.68 -13.91
N TRP A 39 -16.37 2.61 -13.20
CA TRP A 39 -17.70 2.73 -13.78
C TRP A 39 -17.99 4.12 -14.37
N VAL A 40 -17.79 5.17 -13.58
CA VAL A 40 -18.07 6.56 -14.00
C VAL A 40 -17.15 6.98 -15.14
N SER A 41 -15.90 6.48 -15.16
CA SER A 41 -14.93 6.82 -16.21
C SER A 41 -15.40 6.40 -17.61
N ARG A 42 -16.23 5.35 -17.71
CA ARG A 42 -16.61 4.70 -18.97
C ARG A 42 -15.42 4.31 -19.85
N LEU A 43 -14.23 4.15 -19.25
CA LEU A 43 -13.01 3.76 -19.95
C LEU A 43 -12.85 2.23 -20.06
N VAL A 44 -13.69 1.47 -19.36
CA VAL A 44 -13.63 0.00 -19.31
C VAL A 44 -14.59 -0.60 -20.31
N ASN A 45 -14.07 -1.15 -21.42
CA ASN A 45 -14.85 -1.92 -22.40
C ASN A 45 -14.56 -3.42 -22.29
N ARG A 46 -13.36 -3.78 -21.84
CA ARG A 46 -12.89 -5.16 -21.64
C ARG A 46 -12.03 -5.25 -20.37
N PRO A 47 -11.84 -6.44 -19.77
CA PRO A 47 -11.05 -6.61 -18.55
C PRO A 47 -9.63 -6.07 -18.64
N GLU A 48 -8.99 -6.13 -19.83
CA GLU A 48 -7.65 -5.62 -20.07
C GLU A 48 -7.54 -4.10 -19.87
N ASP A 49 -8.64 -3.38 -20.09
CA ASP A 49 -8.66 -1.93 -19.88
C ASP A 49 -8.55 -1.59 -18.39
N VAL A 50 -9.12 -2.42 -17.50
CA VAL A 50 -8.98 -2.26 -16.04
C VAL A 50 -7.52 -2.39 -15.63
N VAL A 51 -6.83 -3.40 -16.15
CA VAL A 51 -5.40 -3.63 -15.91
C VAL A 51 -4.59 -2.42 -16.32
N LEU A 52 -4.80 -1.96 -17.56
CA LEU A 52 -4.08 -0.81 -18.11
C LEU A 52 -4.30 0.45 -17.28
N ILE A 53 -5.54 0.74 -16.87
CA ILE A 53 -5.87 1.92 -16.07
C ILE A 53 -5.18 1.86 -14.70
N LEU A 54 -5.25 0.72 -14.01
CA LEU A 54 -4.66 0.54 -12.69
C LEU A 54 -3.13 0.57 -12.72
N ASP A 55 -2.52 0.00 -13.77
CA ASP A 55 -1.07 0.09 -14.01
C ASP A 55 -0.64 1.54 -14.28
N CYS A 56 -1.40 2.27 -15.10
CA CYS A 56 -1.14 3.70 -15.32
C CYS A 56 -1.20 4.49 -14.01
N ILE A 57 -2.21 4.24 -13.17
CA ILE A 57 -2.35 4.89 -11.86
C ILE A 57 -1.14 4.58 -10.97
N THR A 58 -0.70 3.32 -10.93
CA THR A 58 0.48 2.90 -10.18
C THR A 58 1.74 3.65 -10.64
N ILE A 59 1.97 3.73 -11.96
CA ILE A 59 3.11 4.45 -12.53
C ILE A 59 3.04 5.94 -12.18
N PHE A 60 1.88 6.58 -12.39
CA PHE A 60 1.71 8.00 -12.07
C PHE A 60 1.93 8.29 -10.57
N SER A 61 1.48 7.40 -9.69
CA SER A 61 1.70 7.51 -8.25
C SER A 61 3.20 7.57 -7.91
N GLY A 62 3.98 6.65 -8.48
CA GLY A 62 5.45 6.63 -8.31
C GLY A 62 6.12 7.87 -8.90
N VAL A 63 5.71 8.28 -10.11
CA VAL A 63 6.24 9.48 -10.78
C VAL A 63 5.97 10.74 -9.96
N PHE A 64 4.76 10.93 -9.43
CA PHE A 64 4.43 12.09 -8.59
C PHE A 64 5.27 12.15 -7.31
N LEU A 65 5.47 11.01 -6.64
CA LEU A 65 6.36 10.94 -5.47
C LEU A 65 7.78 11.36 -5.82
N VAL A 66 8.36 10.76 -6.87
CA VAL A 66 9.74 11.02 -7.30
C VAL A 66 9.91 12.47 -7.71
N MET A 67 9.00 13.01 -8.53
CA MET A 67 9.04 14.41 -8.96
C MET A 67 8.98 15.37 -7.77
N TYR A 68 8.02 15.16 -6.86
CA TYR A 68 7.85 16.03 -5.70
C TYR A 68 9.08 16.03 -4.80
N PHE A 69 9.62 14.85 -4.45
CA PHE A 69 10.78 14.76 -3.58
C PHE A 69 12.11 15.09 -4.27
N SER A 70 12.18 15.03 -5.61
CA SER A 70 13.31 15.57 -6.38
C SER A 70 13.47 17.06 -6.13
N HIS A 71 12.36 17.80 -6.21
CA HIS A 71 12.36 19.24 -5.95
C HIS A 71 12.49 19.55 -4.46
N ARG A 72 11.82 18.80 -3.58
CA ARG A 72 11.68 19.15 -2.16
C ARG A 72 12.86 18.71 -1.28
N VAL A 73 13.54 17.62 -1.65
CA VAL A 73 14.62 17.02 -0.86
C VAL A 73 15.94 17.17 -1.60
N HIS A 74 16.13 16.43 -2.69
CA HIS A 74 17.31 16.50 -3.55
C HIS A 74 17.10 15.61 -4.79
N TRP A 75 17.67 15.98 -5.94
CA TRP A 75 17.53 15.18 -7.17
C TRP A 75 18.15 13.79 -7.05
N SER A 76 19.30 13.64 -6.36
CA SER A 76 19.93 12.32 -6.17
C SER A 76 19.14 11.42 -5.21
N PHE A 77 18.45 12.01 -4.22
CA PHE A 77 17.50 11.28 -3.39
C PHE A 77 16.37 10.72 -4.25
N ALA A 78 15.81 11.54 -5.14
CA ALA A 78 14.74 11.11 -6.03
C ALA A 78 15.16 10.01 -7.01
N LEU A 79 16.41 10.05 -7.51
CA LEU A 79 16.95 8.93 -8.29
C LEU A 79 16.99 7.64 -7.46
N GLY A 80 17.54 7.67 -6.24
CA GLY A 80 17.52 6.50 -5.35
C GLY A 80 16.11 6.04 -4.99
N LEU A 81 15.18 6.98 -4.79
CA LEU A 81 13.76 6.69 -4.56
C LEU A 81 13.12 5.99 -5.76
N SER A 82 13.49 6.34 -6.99
CA SER A 82 12.99 5.66 -8.18
C SER A 82 13.43 4.19 -8.23
N PHE A 83 14.70 3.90 -7.91
CA PHE A 83 15.19 2.53 -7.80
C PHE A 83 14.50 1.76 -6.66
N LEU A 84 14.33 2.41 -5.50
CA LEU A 84 13.62 1.85 -4.35
C LEU A 84 12.19 1.46 -4.72
N LEU A 85 11.45 2.34 -5.38
CA LEU A 85 10.07 2.06 -5.82
C LEU A 85 10.05 0.94 -6.86
N SER A 86 10.93 0.96 -7.85
CA SER A 86 11.00 -0.09 -8.88
C SER A 86 11.37 -1.48 -8.34
N SER A 87 12.13 -1.51 -7.25
CA SER A 87 12.56 -2.75 -6.58
C SER A 87 11.64 -3.14 -5.42
N SER A 88 10.59 -2.35 -5.16
CA SER A 88 9.63 -2.64 -4.11
C SER A 88 8.75 -3.82 -4.52
N PRO A 89 8.50 -4.78 -3.60
CA PRO A 89 7.55 -5.84 -3.85
C PRO A 89 6.14 -5.31 -4.17
N LEU A 90 5.83 -4.06 -3.78
CA LEU A 90 4.55 -3.41 -4.04
C LEU A 90 4.20 -3.33 -5.53
N PHE A 91 5.16 -2.95 -6.38
CA PHE A 91 4.91 -2.83 -7.82
C PHE A 91 4.75 -4.20 -8.49
N LEU A 92 5.46 -5.21 -7.99
CA LEU A 92 5.30 -6.60 -8.44
C LEU A 92 3.92 -7.14 -8.06
N ILE A 93 3.50 -6.89 -6.82
CA ILE A 93 2.18 -7.26 -6.31
C ILE A 93 1.06 -6.63 -7.15
N PHE A 94 1.19 -5.37 -7.57
CA PHE A 94 0.15 -4.73 -8.39
C PHE A 94 0.03 -5.33 -9.79
N GLN A 95 1.13 -5.86 -10.33
CA GLN A 95 1.12 -6.57 -11.62
C GLN A 95 0.52 -7.98 -11.51
N THR A 96 0.57 -8.62 -10.34
CA THR A 96 0.10 -9.99 -10.14
C THR A 96 -1.32 -10.07 -9.55
N TRP A 97 -1.74 -9.08 -8.76
CA TRP A 97 -3.02 -9.06 -8.05
C TRP A 97 -4.02 -8.06 -8.64
N LEU A 98 -4.51 -8.37 -9.85
CA LEU A 98 -5.46 -7.53 -10.58
C LEU A 98 -6.89 -7.68 -10.02
N GLY A 99 -7.54 -6.55 -9.71
CA GLY A 99 -8.92 -6.50 -9.18
C GLY A 99 -9.05 -5.94 -7.76
N PHE A 100 -7.94 -5.65 -7.08
CA PHE A 100 -7.95 -4.95 -5.78
C PHE A 100 -7.85 -3.43 -5.95
N SER A 101 -8.43 -2.69 -5.01
CA SER A 101 -8.36 -1.22 -4.97
C SER A 101 -6.96 -0.69 -4.57
N ASP A 102 -5.93 -1.54 -4.57
CA ASP A 102 -4.60 -1.22 -4.06
C ASP A 102 -3.84 -0.17 -4.90
N PRO A 103 -3.90 -0.16 -6.24
CA PRO A 103 -3.30 0.91 -7.04
C PRO A 103 -3.84 2.30 -6.71
N ILE A 104 -5.17 2.44 -6.54
CA ILE A 104 -5.79 3.69 -6.10
C ILE A 104 -5.42 4.01 -4.65
N THR A 105 -5.34 2.99 -3.79
CA THR A 105 -4.87 3.16 -2.40
C THR A 105 -3.44 3.72 -2.39
N PHE A 106 -2.56 3.18 -3.21
CA PHE A 106 -1.18 3.64 -3.32
C PHE A 106 -1.10 5.08 -3.85
N LEU A 107 -1.92 5.46 -4.84
CA LEU A 107 -2.05 6.84 -5.28
C LEU A 107 -2.44 7.77 -4.12
N LEU A 108 -3.48 7.42 -3.38
CA LEU A 108 -3.97 8.25 -2.28
C LEU A 108 -2.95 8.37 -1.15
N ILE A 109 -2.25 7.28 -0.80
CA ILE A 109 -1.16 7.33 0.20
C ILE A 109 0.04 8.13 -0.32
N SER A 110 0.35 8.05 -1.62
CA SER A 110 1.38 8.87 -2.26
C SER A 110 1.05 10.36 -2.16
N LEU A 111 -0.19 10.74 -2.48
CA LEU A 111 -0.68 12.11 -2.32
C LEU A 111 -0.68 12.55 -0.86
N TYR A 112 -1.05 11.65 0.07
CA TYR A 112 -1.01 11.93 1.50
C TYR A 112 0.40 12.25 1.97
N LEU A 113 1.40 11.44 1.61
CA LEU A 113 2.82 11.69 1.87
C LEU A 113 3.28 13.04 1.29
N ILE A 114 2.95 13.34 0.04
CA ILE A 114 3.28 14.63 -0.59
C ILE A 114 2.69 15.78 0.23
N LEU A 115 1.41 15.70 0.62
CA LEU A 115 0.73 16.74 1.39
C LEU A 115 1.31 16.92 2.79
N LEU A 116 1.72 15.84 3.47
CA LEU A 116 2.42 15.92 4.77
C LEU A 116 3.67 16.82 4.66
N TYR A 117 4.47 16.61 3.60
CA TYR A 117 5.70 17.34 3.36
C TYR A 117 5.54 18.68 2.62
N SER A 118 4.33 19.04 2.21
CA SER A 118 4.04 20.30 1.50
C SER A 118 4.13 21.54 2.39
N GLU A 119 4.42 22.70 1.80
CA GLU A 119 4.45 23.99 2.52
C GLU A 119 3.13 24.77 2.38
N LEU A 120 2.03 24.06 2.13
CA LEU A 120 0.70 24.66 2.02
C LEU A 120 0.25 25.32 3.32
N LYS A 121 -0.58 26.37 3.20
CA LYS A 121 -1.25 27.00 4.35
C LYS A 121 -2.03 25.95 5.15
N THR A 122 -1.94 25.99 6.47
CA THR A 122 -2.49 24.96 7.38
C THR A 122 -3.93 24.59 7.08
N LYS A 123 -4.83 25.56 6.89
CA LYS A 123 -6.26 25.28 6.59
C LYS A 123 -6.43 24.48 5.30
N LEU A 124 -5.71 24.87 4.23
CA LEU A 124 -5.77 24.19 2.94
C LEU A 124 -5.16 22.78 3.04
N LYS A 125 -4.01 22.66 3.72
CA LYS A 125 -3.34 21.38 3.94
C LYS A 125 -4.24 20.39 4.68
N VAL A 126 -4.83 20.85 5.78
CA VAL A 126 -5.79 20.07 6.58
C VAL A 126 -6.95 19.58 5.71
N PHE A 127 -7.56 20.49 4.94
CA PHE A 127 -8.68 20.14 4.06
C PHE A 127 -8.27 19.08 3.02
N LEU A 128 -7.14 19.27 2.34
CA LEU A 128 -6.66 18.32 1.33
C LEU A 128 -6.26 16.97 1.92
N LEU A 129 -5.58 16.96 3.07
CA LEU A 129 -5.25 15.71 3.78
C LEU A 129 -6.51 14.97 4.21
N SER A 130 -7.53 15.68 4.72
CA SER A 130 -8.81 15.08 5.07
C SER A 130 -9.56 14.54 3.86
N LEU A 131 -9.53 15.26 2.74
CA LEU A 131 -10.16 14.81 1.49
C LEU A 131 -9.49 13.53 0.96
N VAL A 132 -8.16 13.51 0.91
CA VAL A 132 -7.39 12.32 0.49
C VAL A 132 -7.66 11.14 1.42
N LEU A 133 -7.70 11.38 2.73
CA LEU A 133 -7.99 10.33 3.71
C LEU A 133 -9.43 9.82 3.60
N PHE A 134 -10.41 10.70 3.38
CA PHE A 134 -11.79 10.34 3.11
C PHE A 134 -11.92 9.47 1.87
N LEU A 135 -11.29 9.85 0.76
CA LEU A 135 -11.24 9.03 -0.46
C LEU A 135 -10.55 7.69 -0.21
N GLY A 136 -9.48 7.68 0.61
CA GLY A 136 -8.82 6.44 0.99
C GLY A 136 -9.75 5.52 1.79
N GLN A 137 -10.50 6.08 2.72
CA GLN A 137 -11.48 5.36 3.54
C GLN A 137 -12.60 4.76 2.69
N THR A 138 -13.10 5.46 1.67
CA THR A 138 -14.09 4.90 0.73
C THR A 138 -13.50 3.90 -0.26
N ASN A 139 -12.17 3.89 -0.43
CA ASN A 139 -11.48 2.99 -1.34
C ASN A 139 -11.05 1.67 -0.70
N HIS A 140 -10.53 1.72 0.53
CA HIS A 140 -9.98 0.60 1.30
C HIS A 140 -9.94 0.96 2.79
N PHE A 141 -11.11 1.00 3.46
CA PHE A 141 -11.25 1.57 4.81
C PHE A 141 -10.22 1.05 5.83
N PHE A 142 -10.19 -0.27 6.07
CA PHE A 142 -9.34 -0.86 7.10
C PHE A 142 -7.85 -0.72 6.79
N GLN A 143 -7.48 -0.92 5.52
CA GLN A 143 -6.09 -0.85 5.08
C GLN A 143 -5.56 0.58 5.12
N VAL A 144 -6.35 1.57 4.65
CA VAL A 144 -5.98 2.98 4.73
C VAL A 144 -5.88 3.44 6.18
N LEU A 145 -6.80 3.03 7.05
CA LEU A 145 -6.73 3.36 8.48
C LEU A 145 -5.44 2.83 9.11
N ALA A 146 -5.07 1.58 8.83
CA ALA A 146 -3.83 0.98 9.33
C ALA A 146 -2.58 1.72 8.79
N ILE A 147 -2.50 1.95 7.48
CA ILE A 147 -1.37 2.66 6.84
C ILE A 147 -1.21 4.05 7.44
N VAL A 148 -2.28 4.85 7.44
CA VAL A 148 -2.23 6.25 7.87
C VAL A 148 -1.96 6.36 9.36
N SER A 149 -2.43 5.43 10.18
CA SER A 149 -2.12 5.41 11.62
C SER A 149 -0.63 5.18 11.86
N VAL A 150 -0.04 4.13 11.26
CA VAL A 150 1.40 3.86 11.41
C VAL A 150 2.24 4.99 10.81
N LEU A 151 1.80 5.55 9.68
CA LEU A 151 2.48 6.66 9.01
C LEU A 151 2.47 7.94 9.84
N ASN A 152 1.32 8.32 10.39
CA ASN A 152 1.20 9.51 11.23
C ASN A 152 1.99 9.38 12.53
N VAL A 153 1.94 8.21 13.18
CA VAL A 153 2.77 7.95 14.38
C VAL A 153 4.24 8.07 14.03
N SER A 154 4.69 7.46 12.93
CA SER A 154 6.08 7.54 12.47
C SER A 154 6.50 8.96 12.11
N PHE A 155 5.62 9.73 11.47
CA PHE A 155 5.84 11.13 11.12
C PHE A 155 5.98 12.03 12.35
N LEU A 156 5.11 11.83 13.35
CA LEU A 156 5.10 12.60 14.59
C LEU A 156 6.34 12.39 15.47
N ILE A 157 7.13 11.33 15.24
CA ILE A 157 8.45 11.18 15.87
C ILE A 157 9.34 12.38 15.56
N TYR A 158 9.24 12.91 14.34
CA TYR A 158 10.09 14.00 13.83
C TYR A 158 9.39 15.37 13.81
N HIS A 159 8.06 15.39 13.64
CA HIS A 159 7.27 16.61 13.48
C HIS A 159 6.18 16.74 14.55
N LYS A 160 6.58 16.68 15.84
CA LYS A 160 5.68 16.65 17.00
C LYS A 160 4.68 17.81 17.04
N GLU A 161 5.08 18.97 16.53
CA GLU A 161 4.25 20.17 16.46
C GLU A 161 3.02 20.01 15.55
N LYS A 162 3.01 18.99 14.67
CA LYS A 162 1.89 18.70 13.75
C LYS A 162 0.78 17.86 14.36
N ILE A 163 0.88 17.44 15.62
CA ILE A 163 -0.11 16.55 16.25
C ILE A 163 -1.54 17.07 16.17
N LYS A 164 -1.76 18.37 16.45
CA LYS A 164 -3.10 18.98 16.39
C LYS A 164 -3.66 18.99 14.97
N GLU A 165 -2.80 19.25 13.99
CA GLU A 165 -3.15 19.26 12.57
C GLU A 165 -3.62 17.87 12.13
N LEU A 166 -2.84 16.83 12.46
CA LEU A 166 -3.16 15.44 12.08
C LEU A 166 -4.40 14.91 12.81
N ILE A 167 -4.61 15.24 14.08
CA ILE A 167 -5.85 14.88 14.80
C ILE A 167 -7.06 15.50 14.10
N PHE A 168 -6.99 16.78 13.75
CA PHE A 168 -8.08 17.45 13.04
C PHE A 168 -8.32 16.85 11.65
N VAL A 169 -7.24 16.49 10.93
CA VAL A 169 -7.34 15.78 9.65
C VAL A 169 -8.12 14.49 9.78
N MET A 170 -7.79 13.66 10.78
CA MET A 170 -8.45 12.38 11.05
C MET A 170 -9.92 12.57 11.42
N MET A 171 -10.24 13.52 12.30
CA MET A 171 -11.61 13.82 12.72
C MET A 171 -12.47 14.29 11.55
N LEU A 172 -11.96 15.23 10.73
CA LEU A 172 -12.70 15.75 9.59
C LEU A 172 -12.92 14.68 8.52
N ALA A 173 -11.92 13.85 8.22
CA ALA A 173 -12.06 12.74 7.28
C ALA A 173 -13.10 11.71 7.77
N PHE A 174 -13.04 11.35 9.05
CA PHE A 174 -14.00 10.42 9.65
C PHE A 174 -15.42 11.00 9.63
N PHE A 175 -15.58 12.29 9.93
CA PHE A 175 -16.87 12.98 9.81
C PHE A 175 -17.41 12.94 8.38
N MET A 176 -16.58 13.23 7.37
CA MET A 176 -16.97 13.11 5.96
C MET A 176 -17.35 11.67 5.59
N TYR A 177 -16.62 10.67 6.10
CA TYR A 177 -16.92 9.26 5.87
C TYR A 177 -18.25 8.84 6.49
N VAL A 178 -18.56 9.28 7.71
CA VAL A 178 -19.87 9.04 8.35
C VAL A 178 -20.99 9.68 7.55
N LEU A 179 -20.83 10.93 7.10
CA LEU A 179 -21.83 11.58 6.24
C LEU A 179 -22.04 10.84 4.92
N PHE A 180 -20.96 10.34 4.32
CA PHE A 180 -21.02 9.50 3.13
C PHE A 180 -21.77 8.20 3.39
N LEU A 181 -21.51 7.50 4.50
CA LEU A 181 -22.24 6.28 4.86
C LEU A 181 -23.73 6.56 5.05
N ILE A 182 -24.09 7.63 5.76
CA ILE A 182 -25.49 8.05 5.93
C ILE A 182 -26.14 8.31 4.57
N PHE A 183 -25.45 9.02 3.67
CA PHE A 183 -25.95 9.29 2.33
C PHE A 183 -26.18 8.00 1.54
N ILE A 184 -25.17 7.12 1.47
CA ILE A 184 -25.21 5.88 0.68
C ILE A 184 -26.31 4.94 1.18
N LEU A 185 -26.40 4.71 2.49
CA LEU A 185 -27.38 3.78 3.06
C LEU A 185 -28.83 4.27 2.92
N ASN A 186 -29.05 5.58 2.84
CA ASN A 186 -30.39 6.16 2.68
C ASN A 186 -30.83 6.32 1.23
N HIS A 187 -29.89 6.41 0.27
CA HIS A 187 -30.20 6.76 -1.12
C HIS A 187 -29.85 5.66 -2.13
N THR A 188 -29.37 4.51 -1.67
CA THR A 188 -28.98 3.39 -2.55
C THR A 188 -29.46 2.07 -1.97
N ALA A 189 -29.45 1.03 -2.79
CA ALA A 189 -29.79 -0.32 -2.36
C ALA A 189 -28.62 -1.04 -1.66
N ILE A 190 -27.48 -0.36 -1.47
CA ILE A 190 -26.30 -0.93 -0.81
C ILE A 190 -26.65 -1.23 0.65
N VAL A 191 -26.44 -2.48 1.05
CA VAL A 191 -26.66 -2.94 2.43
C VAL A 191 -25.31 -3.08 3.12
N TRP A 192 -25.30 -2.90 4.44
CA TRP A 192 -24.13 -3.18 5.25
C TRP A 192 -23.71 -4.66 5.13
N ASN A 193 -22.65 -4.92 4.37
CA ASN A 193 -22.13 -6.27 4.14
C ASN A 193 -20.71 -6.42 4.70
N GLN A 194 -20.56 -7.21 5.78
CA GLN A 194 -19.28 -7.44 6.48
C GLN A 194 -18.58 -8.74 6.07
N THR A 195 -18.63 -9.12 4.79
CA THR A 195 -18.01 -10.37 4.30
C THR A 195 -16.55 -10.58 4.70
N ARG A 196 -15.78 -9.52 4.99
CA ARG A 196 -14.37 -9.64 5.41
C ARG A 196 -14.16 -9.75 6.93
N VAL A 197 -14.97 -9.06 7.74
CA VAL A 197 -14.85 -9.07 9.21
C VAL A 197 -15.34 -10.41 9.78
N SER A 198 -16.37 -11.01 9.16
CA SER A 198 -16.93 -12.31 9.56
C SER A 198 -15.99 -13.49 9.27
N VAL A 199 -15.17 -13.40 8.22
CA VAL A 199 -14.17 -14.43 7.89
C VAL A 199 -13.00 -14.40 8.88
N PHE A 200 -12.60 -13.20 9.34
CA PHE A 200 -11.47 -13.05 10.27
C PHE A 200 -11.76 -13.61 11.67
N SER A 201 -12.99 -13.45 12.17
CA SER A 201 -13.39 -14.01 13.47
C SER A 201 -13.39 -15.54 13.51
N GLN A 202 -13.47 -16.20 12.35
CA GLN A 202 -13.53 -17.66 12.23
C GLN A 202 -12.16 -18.32 12.03
N MET A 203 -11.08 -17.56 11.85
CA MET A 203 -9.75 -18.07 11.45
C MET A 203 -8.75 -18.28 12.60
N TRP A 204 -9.18 -18.25 13.87
CA TRP A 204 -8.29 -18.40 15.02
C TRP A 204 -7.71 -19.83 15.13
N GLY A 205 -6.46 -19.95 15.62
CA GLY A 205 -5.84 -21.23 15.96
C GLY A 205 -5.04 -21.89 14.83
N LYS A 206 -5.36 -23.14 14.49
CA LYS A 206 -4.53 -23.97 13.59
C LYS A 206 -4.43 -23.44 12.17
N GLU A 207 -5.48 -22.80 11.64
CA GLU A 207 -5.44 -22.22 10.28
C GLU A 207 -4.62 -20.93 10.21
N PHE A 208 -4.66 -20.09 11.24
CA PHE A 208 -3.75 -18.96 11.37
C PHE A 208 -2.28 -19.39 11.39
N ILE A 209 -1.97 -20.44 12.15
CA ILE A 209 -0.61 -20.99 12.24
C ILE A 209 -0.20 -21.61 10.90
N ARG A 210 -1.07 -22.41 10.27
CA ARG A 210 -0.80 -23.08 8.99
C ARG A 210 -0.50 -22.11 7.85
N MET A 211 -1.18 -20.96 7.81
CA MET A 211 -0.96 -19.94 6.77
C MET A 211 0.38 -19.20 6.96
N ASN A 212 0.84 -19.01 8.20
CA ASN A 212 2.01 -18.19 8.52
C ASN A 212 3.31 -18.97 8.79
N THR A 213 3.29 -20.31 8.79
CA THR A 213 4.44 -21.15 9.21
C THR A 213 5.24 -21.80 8.07
N SER A 214 4.84 -21.64 6.80
CA SER A 214 5.45 -22.45 5.74
C SER A 214 6.92 -22.14 5.45
N GLU A 215 7.39 -20.90 5.64
CA GLU A 215 8.81 -20.50 5.51
C GLU A 215 9.02 -19.11 6.18
N PRO A 216 8.98 -18.96 7.52
CA PRO A 216 8.90 -17.64 8.15
C PRO A 216 10.13 -16.75 7.89
N PHE A 217 11.33 -17.35 7.80
CA PHE A 217 12.58 -16.61 7.57
C PHE A 217 12.73 -16.17 6.10
N LEU A 218 12.46 -17.06 5.14
CA LEU A 218 12.49 -16.73 3.71
C LEU A 218 11.31 -15.83 3.31
N GLY A 219 10.15 -16.00 3.93
CA GLY A 219 9.00 -15.11 3.82
C GLY A 219 9.35 -13.70 4.28
N THR A 220 9.93 -13.55 5.48
CA THR A 220 10.30 -12.23 6.05
C THR A 220 11.41 -11.54 5.27
N LEU A 221 12.39 -12.26 4.72
CA LEU A 221 13.39 -11.69 3.81
C LEU A 221 12.75 -11.32 2.45
N GLY A 222 11.80 -12.12 1.97
CA GLY A 222 11.00 -11.83 0.78
C GLY A 222 10.10 -10.59 0.93
N LEU A 223 9.64 -10.28 2.15
CA LEU A 223 8.76 -9.15 2.44
C LEU A 223 9.37 -7.77 2.14
N PHE A 224 10.70 -7.65 2.25
CA PHE A 224 11.43 -6.44 1.85
C PHE A 224 12.07 -6.56 0.46
N HIS A 225 12.01 -7.75 -0.14
CA HIS A 225 12.65 -8.06 -1.41
C HIS A 225 14.12 -7.59 -1.44
N GLY A 226 14.68 -7.24 -2.61
CA GLY A 226 16.06 -6.73 -2.74
C GLY A 226 16.35 -5.42 -2.00
N LEU A 227 15.40 -4.85 -1.23
CA LEU A 227 15.56 -3.63 -0.45
C LEU A 227 16.19 -3.86 0.94
N TRP A 228 16.38 -5.11 1.38
CA TRP A 228 16.94 -5.43 2.70
C TRP A 228 18.20 -4.64 3.09
N PRO A 229 19.20 -4.41 2.21
CA PRO A 229 20.37 -3.61 2.60
C PRO A 229 20.02 -2.16 2.93
N VAL A 230 19.09 -1.57 2.19
CA VAL A 230 18.62 -0.20 2.45
C VAL A 230 17.82 -0.16 3.75
N VAL A 231 16.98 -1.17 3.99
CA VAL A 231 16.22 -1.32 5.25
C VAL A 231 17.18 -1.42 6.43
N LEU A 232 18.16 -2.35 6.40
CA LEU A 232 19.19 -2.48 7.42
C LEU A 232 19.93 -1.19 7.69
N PHE A 233 20.34 -0.49 6.62
CA PHE A 233 21.01 0.78 6.75
C PHE A 233 20.15 1.81 7.50
N LEU A 234 18.85 1.88 7.20
CA LEU A 234 17.92 2.72 7.95
C LEU A 234 17.72 2.24 9.39
N LEU A 235 17.66 0.93 9.66
CA LEU A 235 17.53 0.41 11.02
C LEU A 235 18.75 0.80 11.88
N ILE A 236 19.95 0.76 11.31
CA ILE A 236 21.19 1.16 12.00
C ILE A 236 21.20 2.67 12.26
N ARG A 237 20.83 3.47 11.26
CA ARG A 237 20.85 4.95 11.34
C ARG A 237 19.68 5.52 12.14
N MET A 238 18.54 4.83 12.12
CA MET A 238 17.29 5.23 12.73
C MET A 238 16.68 4.02 13.45
N PRO A 239 17.20 3.60 14.62
CA PRO A 239 16.72 2.40 15.31
C PRO A 239 15.22 2.39 15.63
N ILE A 240 14.61 3.57 15.75
CA ILE A 240 13.16 3.71 15.95
C ILE A 240 12.32 3.13 14.80
N SER A 241 12.89 3.05 13.58
CA SER A 241 12.23 2.46 12.41
C SER A 241 11.96 0.96 12.58
N ILE A 242 12.72 0.26 13.45
CA ILE A 242 12.49 -1.15 13.79
C ILE A 242 11.07 -1.32 14.32
N LEU A 243 10.62 -0.46 15.23
CA LEU A 243 9.29 -0.55 15.82
C LEU A 243 8.20 -0.41 14.75
N ALA A 244 8.34 0.56 13.84
CA ALA A 244 7.36 0.77 12.78
C ALA A 244 7.26 -0.44 11.84
N PHE A 245 8.39 -1.02 11.44
CA PHE A 245 8.39 -2.22 10.59
C PHE A 245 7.84 -3.46 11.31
N VAL A 246 8.15 -3.63 12.60
CA VAL A 246 7.56 -4.70 13.42
C VAL A 246 6.05 -4.53 13.52
N PHE A 247 5.53 -3.31 13.72
CA PHE A 247 4.09 -3.07 13.71
C PHE A 247 3.45 -3.39 12.36
N CYS A 248 4.07 -2.98 11.24
CA CYS A 248 3.59 -3.37 9.91
C CYS A 248 3.56 -4.89 9.73
N TYR A 249 4.60 -5.60 10.20
CA TYR A 249 4.67 -7.05 10.17
C TYR A 249 3.54 -7.69 10.98
N LEU A 250 3.34 -7.26 12.23
CA LEU A 250 2.27 -7.76 13.09
C LEU A 250 0.89 -7.55 12.48
N ILE A 251 0.61 -6.36 11.94
CA ILE A 251 -0.67 -6.07 11.27
C ILE A 251 -0.85 -6.95 10.03
N SER A 252 0.21 -7.15 9.24
CA SER A 252 0.13 -7.99 8.04
C SER A 252 -0.12 -9.47 8.37
N MET A 253 0.42 -9.96 9.49
CA MET A 253 0.18 -11.33 9.98
C MET A 253 -1.26 -11.53 10.42
N LEU A 254 -1.98 -10.46 10.76
CA LEU A 254 -3.43 -10.46 11.02
C LEU A 254 -4.23 -10.38 9.71
N THR A 255 -3.71 -10.81 8.57
CA THR A 255 -4.45 -10.81 7.30
C THR A 255 -4.15 -12.07 6.49
N TYR A 256 -5.08 -12.48 5.64
CA TYR A 256 -4.91 -13.63 4.73
C TYR A 256 -3.80 -13.40 3.69
N ASP A 257 -3.57 -12.14 3.31
CA ASP A 257 -2.64 -11.74 2.26
C ASP A 257 -1.42 -11.01 2.83
N THR A 258 -0.71 -11.65 3.76
CA THR A 258 0.38 -11.06 4.56
C THR A 258 1.42 -10.34 3.70
N GLY A 259 1.87 -10.93 2.59
CA GLY A 259 2.88 -10.31 1.71
C GLY A 259 2.39 -9.01 1.06
N ARG A 260 1.17 -9.03 0.50
CA ARG A 260 0.53 -7.85 -0.12
C ARG A 260 0.33 -6.74 0.91
N VAL A 261 -0.30 -7.07 2.03
CA VAL A 261 -0.65 -6.13 3.09
C VAL A 261 0.62 -5.55 3.73
N PHE A 262 1.66 -6.36 3.90
CA PHE A 262 2.94 -5.87 4.38
C PHE A 262 3.58 -4.87 3.42
N ALA A 263 3.66 -5.18 2.12
CA ALA A 263 4.32 -4.31 1.15
C ALA A 263 3.63 -2.93 1.06
N ILE A 264 2.29 -2.90 1.06
CA ILE A 264 1.53 -1.65 1.00
C ILE A 264 1.54 -0.88 2.33
N LEU A 265 1.66 -1.56 3.47
CA LEU A 265 1.88 -0.93 4.78
C LEU A 265 3.28 -0.35 4.92
N THR A 266 4.32 -1.10 4.53
CA THR A 266 5.71 -0.74 4.79
C THR A 266 6.29 0.25 3.81
N THR A 267 5.89 0.22 2.53
CA THR A 267 6.47 1.11 1.50
C THR A 267 6.35 2.58 1.88
N PRO A 268 5.17 3.11 2.29
CA PRO A 268 5.04 4.52 2.69
C PRO A 268 5.90 4.88 3.91
N ILE A 269 6.00 3.96 4.89
CA ILE A 269 6.82 4.10 6.09
C ILE A 269 8.31 4.15 5.74
N PHE A 270 8.72 3.27 4.83
CA PHE A 270 10.09 3.19 4.35
C PHE A 270 10.51 4.44 3.58
N ILE A 271 9.60 5.01 2.76
CA ILE A 271 9.80 6.30 2.09
C ILE A 271 9.96 7.42 3.13
N LEU A 272 9.08 7.47 4.13
CA LEU A 272 9.17 8.47 5.21
C LEU A 272 10.52 8.41 5.92
N PHE A 273 10.96 7.23 6.38
CA PHE A 273 12.25 7.11 7.05
C PHE A 273 13.43 7.41 6.11
N SER A 274 13.31 7.08 4.82
CA SER A 274 14.32 7.45 3.84
C SER A 274 14.47 8.98 3.71
N ILE A 275 13.35 9.71 3.67
CA ILE A 275 13.35 11.18 3.65
C ILE A 275 13.98 11.75 4.92
N GLU A 276 13.55 11.27 6.09
CA GLU A 276 14.02 11.78 7.39
C GLU A 276 15.49 11.43 7.66
N ASN A 277 15.95 10.25 7.23
CA ASN A 277 17.37 9.91 7.24
C ASN A 277 18.16 10.83 6.32
N TRP A 278 17.71 11.02 5.08
CA TRP A 278 18.43 11.81 4.08
C TRP A 278 18.68 13.25 4.55
N ARG A 279 17.69 13.88 5.19
CA ARG A 279 17.78 15.23 5.75
C ARG A 279 18.82 15.39 6.86
N LYS A 280 19.16 14.30 7.56
CA LYS A 280 20.09 14.28 8.71
C LYS A 280 21.43 13.62 8.38
N ALA A 281 21.52 12.95 7.24
CA ALA A 281 22.69 12.19 6.81
C ALA A 281 23.82 13.11 6.35
N THR A 282 25.05 12.71 6.66
CA THR A 282 26.25 13.28 6.04
C THR A 282 26.31 12.94 4.56
N ILE A 283 27.12 13.66 3.78
CA ILE A 283 27.31 13.39 2.34
C ILE A 283 27.75 11.94 2.09
N SER A 284 28.61 11.39 2.97
CA SER A 284 29.05 9.98 2.89
C SER A 284 27.87 9.01 3.04
N GLU A 285 27.04 9.23 4.06
CA GLU A 285 25.88 8.38 4.35
C GLU A 285 24.81 8.48 3.25
N GLN A 286 24.63 9.66 2.66
CA GLN A 286 23.77 9.86 1.49
C GLN A 286 24.27 9.05 0.28
N ARG A 287 25.59 9.04 0.03
CA ARG A 287 26.19 8.23 -1.03
C ARG A 287 26.01 6.74 -0.77
N VAL A 288 26.16 6.29 0.47
CA VAL A 288 25.90 4.88 0.85
C VAL A 288 24.44 4.52 0.57
N TRP A 289 23.48 5.33 1.04
CA TRP A 289 22.05 5.09 0.78
C TRP A 289 21.73 5.04 -0.72
N TYR A 290 22.27 5.99 -1.49
CA TYR A 290 22.08 6.05 -2.94
C TYR A 290 22.67 4.82 -3.65
N PHE A 291 23.87 4.39 -3.24
CA PHE A 291 24.49 3.19 -3.77
C PHE A 291 23.67 1.93 -3.45
N LEU A 292 23.19 1.79 -2.21
CA LEU A 292 22.37 0.65 -1.80
C LEU A 292 21.02 0.60 -2.55
N THR A 293 20.42 1.76 -2.82
CA THR A 293 19.17 1.81 -3.61
C THR A 293 19.41 1.43 -5.07
N ILE A 294 20.50 1.86 -5.71
CA ILE A 294 20.87 1.40 -7.06
C ILE A 294 21.20 -0.10 -7.11
N LEU A 295 21.76 -0.65 -6.04
CA LEU A 295 22.09 -2.07 -5.97
C LEU A 295 20.83 -2.94 -5.79
N SER A 296 19.72 -2.37 -5.31
CA SER A 296 18.50 -3.13 -5.01
C SER A 296 17.89 -3.91 -6.18
N PRO A 297 17.81 -3.41 -7.44
CA PRO A 297 17.33 -4.19 -8.57
C PRO A 297 18.21 -5.40 -8.90
N LEU A 298 19.54 -5.27 -8.71
CA LEU A 298 20.47 -6.38 -8.89
C LEU A 298 20.22 -7.45 -7.83
N ILE A 299 19.98 -7.06 -6.57
CA ILE A 299 19.65 -8.02 -5.51
C ILE A 299 18.29 -8.67 -5.78
N CYS A 300 17.31 -7.92 -6.26
CA CYS A 300 16.02 -8.45 -6.67
C CYS A 300 16.15 -9.56 -7.72
N SER A 301 17.04 -9.41 -8.71
CA SER A 301 17.23 -10.44 -9.75
C SER A 301 17.86 -11.73 -9.22
N PHE A 302 18.61 -11.66 -8.11
CA PHE A 302 19.15 -12.84 -7.41
C PHE A 302 18.12 -13.56 -6.51
N TYR A 303 16.95 -12.96 -6.26
CA TYR A 303 15.87 -13.55 -5.48
C TYR A 303 14.69 -13.96 -6.39
N PRO A 304 14.76 -15.14 -7.05
CA PRO A 304 13.67 -15.64 -7.90
C PRO A 304 12.41 -16.07 -7.10
N LEU A 305 12.47 -16.05 -5.76
CA LEU A 305 11.44 -16.63 -4.89
C LEU A 305 10.09 -15.91 -4.97
N PHE A 306 10.06 -14.58 -5.18
CA PHE A 306 8.79 -13.87 -5.35
C PHE A 306 8.11 -14.26 -6.69
N TYR A 307 8.89 -14.32 -7.77
CA TYR A 307 8.40 -14.65 -9.12
C TYR A 307 7.96 -16.10 -9.31
N LYS A 308 8.44 -17.03 -8.48
CA LYS A 308 8.16 -18.45 -8.64
C LYS A 308 6.82 -18.85 -7.98
N TRP A 309 6.29 -18.02 -7.09
CA TRP A 309 5.10 -18.31 -6.27
C TRP A 309 3.90 -17.41 -6.60
N ASP A 310 4.09 -16.30 -7.32
CA ASP A 310 3.01 -15.41 -7.73
C ASP A 310 2.35 -15.85 -9.05
N GLY A 311 1.04 -16.06 -8.97
CA GLY A 311 0.19 -16.46 -10.08
C GLY A 311 0.28 -15.49 -11.25
N LYS A 312 0.94 -15.93 -12.32
CA LYS A 312 0.59 -15.43 -13.64
C LYS A 312 -0.88 -15.75 -13.87
N ILE A 313 -1.63 -14.79 -14.44
CA ILE A 313 -2.99 -15.00 -14.94
C ILE A 313 -2.98 -16.26 -15.80
N ILE A 314 -3.58 -17.34 -15.32
CA ILE A 314 -3.94 -18.48 -16.16
C ILE A 314 -5.30 -18.11 -16.74
N PHE A 315 -5.31 -17.68 -18.00
CA PHE A 315 -6.55 -17.62 -18.77
C PHE A 315 -7.07 -19.06 -18.86
N LEU A 316 -8.15 -19.37 -18.13
CA LEU A 316 -8.96 -20.53 -18.44
C LEU A 316 -9.66 -20.21 -19.77
N ARG A 317 -9.12 -20.77 -20.86
CA ARG A 317 -9.81 -20.84 -22.14
C ARG A 317 -10.97 -21.83 -22.07
#